data_AF-A0A553AJN6-F1
#
_entry.id   AF-A0A553AJN6-F1
#
_cell.length_a   1.000
_cell.length_b   1.000
_cell.length_c   1.000
_cell.angle_alpha   90.00
_cell.angle_beta   90.00
_cell.angle_gamma   90.00
#
_symmetry.space_group_name_H-M   'P 1'
#
loop_
_entity.id
_entity.type
_entity.pdbx_description
1 polymer ?
#
loop_
_entity_poly.entity_id
_entity_poly.type
_entity_poly.pdbx_seq_one_letter_code
_entity_poly.pdbx_strand_id
1 'polypeptide(L)'
;MQKHLEQIEVELTQRLYKEFLVKFDGNKSEFARASQCSETTVRRVFRNEQRMTVDLLLRFCSALGKNINEIFEGLDILNKKGD
;
A
#
# COMPACT_ATOMS: atom_id res chain seq x y z
N MET A 1 0.25 15.91 -13.13
CA MET A 1 1.14 14.82 -12.71
C MET A 1 1.16 14.63 -11.20
N GLN A 2 1.53 15.64 -10.38
CA GLN A 2 1.58 15.46 -8.91
C GLN A 2 0.26 14.99 -8.28
N LYS A 3 -0.87 15.65 -8.57
CA LYS A 3 -2.20 15.22 -8.07
C LYS A 3 -2.58 13.80 -8.51
N HIS A 4 -2.14 13.37 -9.69
CA HIS A 4 -2.39 12.02 -10.23
C HIS A 4 -1.59 10.98 -9.45
N LEU A 5 -0.32 11.25 -9.19
CA LEU A 5 0.53 10.39 -8.36
C LEU A 5 0.01 10.29 -6.92
N GLU A 6 -0.51 11.38 -6.35
CA GLU A 6 -1.15 11.36 -5.03
C GLU A 6 -2.41 10.49 -5.00
N GLN A 7 -3.22 10.51 -6.07
CA GLN A 7 -4.38 9.62 -6.21
C GLN A 7 -3.95 8.15 -6.29
N ILE A 8 -2.90 7.86 -7.06
CA ILE A 8 -2.32 6.51 -7.14
C ILE A 8 -1.82 6.04 -5.77
N GLU A 9 -1.10 6.88 -5.02
CA GLU A 9 -0.62 6.54 -3.67
C GLU A 9 -1.77 6.18 -2.72
N VAL A 10 -2.87 6.94 -2.76
CA VAL A 10 -4.07 6.66 -1.96
C VAL A 10 -4.72 5.34 -2.39
N GLU A 11 -4.84 5.08 -3.69
CA GLU A 11 -5.44 3.85 -4.18
C GLU A 11 -4.60 2.61 -3.82
N LEU A 12 -3.27 2.68 -3.98
CA LEU A 12 -2.36 1.63 -3.55
C LEU A 12 -2.50 1.33 -2.06
N THR A 13 -2.58 2.38 -1.24
CA THR A 13 -2.78 2.25 0.21
C THR A 13 -4.10 1.55 0.53
N GLN A 14 -5.18 1.90 -0.17
CA GLN A 14 -6.49 1.25 0.00
C GLN A 14 -6.48 -0.22 -0.43
N ARG A 15 -5.79 -0.57 -1.52
CA ARG A 15 -5.66 -1.96 -1.98
C ARG A 15 -4.91 -2.82 -0.95
N LEU A 16 -3.78 -2.32 -0.45
CA LEU A 16 -3.04 -2.97 0.64
C LEU A 16 -3.90 -3.12 1.90
N TYR A 17 -4.70 -2.09 2.24
CA TYR A 17 -5.59 -2.15 3.39
C TYR A 17 -6.63 -3.27 3.28
N LYS A 18 -7.22 -3.49 2.09
CA LYS A 18 -8.17 -4.59 1.88
C LYS A 18 -7.51 -5.95 2.09
N GLU A 19 -6.34 -6.17 1.51
CA GLU A 19 -5.58 -7.41 1.68
C GLU A 19 -5.14 -7.62 3.13
N PHE A 20 -4.79 -6.53 3.82
CA PHE A 20 -4.50 -6.54 5.25
C PHE A 20 -5.70 -7.00 6.07
N LEU A 21 -6.91 -6.51 5.78
CA LEU A 21 -8.12 -6.96 6.47
C LEU A 21 -8.38 -8.45 6.23
N VAL A 22 -8.17 -8.95 5.02
CA VAL A 22 -8.39 -10.37 4.68
C VAL A 22 -7.38 -11.27 5.39
N LYS A 23 -6.09 -10.92 5.38
CA LYS A 23 -5.02 -11.80 5.89
C LYS A 23 -4.80 -11.69 7.39
N PHE A 24 -4.95 -10.49 7.95
CA PHE A 24 -4.60 -10.19 9.34
C PHE A 24 -5.82 -9.83 10.21
N ASP A 25 -7.04 -9.86 9.66
CA ASP A 25 -8.28 -9.56 10.38
C ASP A 25 -8.22 -8.22 11.16
N GLY A 26 -7.60 -7.21 10.55
CA GLY A 26 -7.46 -5.89 11.18
C GLY A 26 -6.39 -5.80 12.28
N ASN A 27 -5.64 -6.87 12.56
CA ASN A 27 -4.56 -6.92 13.56
C ASN A 27 -3.31 -6.15 13.08
N LYS A 28 -3.22 -4.88 13.46
CA LYS A 28 -2.11 -3.99 13.05
C LYS A 28 -0.78 -4.39 13.65
N SER A 29 -0.77 -4.90 14.88
CA SER A 29 0.47 -5.30 15.56
C SER A 29 1.10 -6.52 14.89
N GLU A 30 0.29 -7.48 14.45
CA GLU A 30 0.76 -8.65 13.70
C GLU A 30 1.26 -8.27 12.31
N PHE A 31 0.50 -7.45 11.58
CA PHE A 31 0.92 -6.97 10.27
C PHE A 31 2.21 -6.15 10.34
N ALA A 32 2.38 -5.31 11.37
CA ALA A 32 3.59 -4.55 11.60
C ALA A 32 4.81 -5.45 11.83
N ARG A 33 4.66 -6.51 12.64
CA ARG A 33 5.72 -7.51 12.84
C ARG A 33 6.09 -8.21 11.53
N ALA A 34 5.09 -8.66 10.77
CA ALA A 34 5.32 -9.31 9.48
C ALA A 34 5.99 -8.37 8.46
N SER A 35 5.65 -7.09 8.49
CA SER A 35 6.21 -6.04 7.62
C SER A 35 7.51 -5.41 8.14
N GLN A 36 8.03 -5.89 9.28
CA GLN A 36 9.23 -5.37 9.94
C GLN A 36 9.19 -3.85 10.15
N CYS A 37 8.05 -3.33 10.59
CA CYS A 37 7.87 -1.91 10.90
C CYS A 37 7.12 -1.73 12.22
N SER A 38 6.95 -0.47 12.64
CA SER A 38 6.17 -0.17 13.84
C SER A 38 4.66 -0.20 13.53
N GLU A 39 3.84 -0.56 14.51
CA GLU A 39 2.38 -0.44 14.39
C GLU A 39 1.95 1.01 14.12
N THR A 40 2.69 1.99 14.67
CA THR A 40 2.47 3.41 14.37
C THR A 40 2.67 3.71 12.88
N THR A 41 3.66 3.09 12.22
CA THR A 41 3.88 3.22 10.78
C THR A 41 2.68 2.67 10.00
N VAL A 42 2.23 1.46 10.33
CA VAL A 42 1.03 0.84 9.72
C VAL A 42 -0.18 1.76 9.86
N ARG A 43 -0.44 2.26 11.07
CA ARG A 43 -1.57 3.15 11.38
C ARG A 43 -1.51 4.44 10.57
N ARG A 44 -0.35 5.09 10.50
CA ARG A 44 -0.17 6.36 9.76
C ARG A 44 -0.34 6.17 8.26
N VAL A 45 0.22 5.10 7.69
CA VAL A 45 0.05 4.76 6.28
C VAL A 45 -1.42 4.55 5.95
N PHE A 46 -2.13 3.69 6.69
CA PHE A 46 -3.55 3.43 6.41
C PHE A 46 -4.48 4.61 6.68
N ARG A 47 -4.02 5.65 7.39
CA ARG A 47 -4.73 6.93 7.55
C ARG A 47 -4.31 7.99 6.53
N ASN A 48 -3.42 7.66 5.59
CA ASN A 48 -2.78 8.61 4.67
C ASN A 48 -2.04 9.76 5.39
N GLU A 49 -1.63 9.57 6.64
CA GLU A 49 -0.83 10.53 7.42
C GLU A 49 0.67 10.43 7.08
N GLN A 50 1.08 9.32 6.45
CA GLN A 50 2.45 9.06 6.04
C GLN A 50 2.46 8.43 4.64
N ARG A 51 3.27 9.00 3.73
CA ARG A 51 3.53 8.41 2.41
C ARG A 51 4.36 7.14 2.55
N MET A 52 4.12 6.17 1.67
CA MET A 52 4.92 4.95 1.61
C MET A 52 6.16 5.15 0.76
N THR A 53 7.31 4.71 1.26
CA THR A 53 8.47 4.46 0.41
C THR A 53 8.28 3.15 -0.36
N VAL A 54 9.01 2.98 -1.47
CA VAL A 54 9.00 1.72 -2.23
C VAL A 54 9.41 0.54 -1.36
N ASP A 55 10.38 0.72 -0.46
CA ASP A 55 10.79 -0.29 0.52
C ASP A 55 9.63 -0.72 1.44
N LEU A 56 8.89 0.24 2.00
CA LEU A 56 7.76 -0.06 2.88
C LEU A 56 6.63 -0.79 2.12
N LEU A 57 6.36 -0.37 0.88
CA LEU A 57 5.42 -1.02 -0.01
C LEU A 57 5.81 -2.48 -0.29
N LEU A 58 7.07 -2.75 -0.62
CA LEU A 58 7.56 -4.11 -0.87
C LEU A 58 7.46 -5.00 0.39
N ARG A 59 7.77 -4.45 1.57
CA ARG A 59 7.60 -5.15 2.84
C ARG A 59 6.13 -5.47 3.14
N PHE A 60 5.22 -4.53 2.84
CA PHE A 60 3.78 -4.78 2.97
C PHE A 60 3.32 -5.88 2.01
N CYS A 61 3.75 -5.84 0.74
CA CYS A 61 3.43 -6.88 -0.24
C CYS A 61 3.94 -8.26 0.22
N SER A 62 5.20 -8.33 0.71
CA SER A 62 5.79 -9.55 1.24
C SER A 62 5.00 -10.10 2.44
N ALA A 63 4.66 -9.25 3.42
CA ALA A 63 3.83 -9.63 4.56
C ALA A 63 2.43 -10.12 4.13
N LEU A 64 1.85 -9.53 3.09
CA LEU A 64 0.58 -9.95 2.50
C LEU A 64 0.71 -11.21 1.64
N GLY A 65 1.91 -11.58 1.22
CA GLY A 65 2.12 -12.68 0.26
C GLY A 65 1.56 -12.34 -1.12
N LYS A 66 1.61 -11.06 -1.50
CA LYS A 66 1.11 -10.52 -2.77
C LYS A 66 2.27 -10.09 -3.64
N ASN A 67 2.12 -10.28 -4.95
CA ASN A 67 3.04 -9.70 -5.91
C ASN A 67 2.75 -8.20 -6.05
N ILE A 68 3.77 -7.36 -6.15
CA ILE A 68 3.58 -5.93 -6.39
C ILE A 68 2.72 -5.66 -7.63
N ASN A 69 2.85 -6.46 -8.68
CA ASN A 69 2.06 -6.32 -9.91
C ASN A 69 0.56 -6.50 -9.67
N GLU A 70 0.15 -7.38 -8.74
CA GLU A 70 -1.27 -7.56 -8.37
C GLU A 70 -1.82 -6.30 -7.69
N ILE A 71 -0.99 -5.64 -6.88
CA ILE A 71 -1.39 -4.39 -6.22
C ILE A 71 -1.56 -3.24 -7.24
N PHE A 72 -0.73 -3.22 -8.29
CA PHE A 72 -0.79 -2.20 -9.34
C PHE A 72 -1.72 -2.52 -10.51
N GLU A 73 -2.35 -3.69 -10.53
CA GLU A 73 -3.14 -4.15 -11.67
C GLU A 73 -4.23 -3.14 -12.05
N GLY A 74 -4.26 -2.74 -13.33
CA GLY A 74 -5.24 -1.78 -13.84
C GLY A 74 -5.00 -0.32 -13.45
N LEU A 75 -3.89 0.03 -12.80
CA LEU A 75 -3.53 1.44 -12.55
C LEU A 75 -2.83 2.05 -13.77
N ASP A 76 -3.39 3.15 -14.30
CA ASP A 76 -2.67 3.98 -15.26
C ASP A 76 -1.75 4.97 -14.52
N ILE A 77 -0.50 4.57 -14.35
CA ILE A 77 0.49 5.35 -13.60
C ILE A 77 0.93 6.61 -14.38
N LEU A 78 1.02 6.51 -15.70
CA LEU A 78 1.65 7.53 -16.53
C LEU A 78 0.65 8.53 -17.11
N ASN A 79 -0.66 8.31 -16.94
CA ASN A 79 -1.72 9.15 -17.51
C ASN A 79 -1.39 9.48 -18.97
N LYS A 80 -1.09 8.44 -19.75
CA LYS A 80 -0.88 8.61 -21.18
C LYS A 80 -2.26 8.85 -21.78
N LYS A 81 -2.68 10.12 -21.80
CA LYS A 81 -3.61 10.56 -22.84
C LYS A 81 -2.95 10.14 -24.16
N GLY A 82 -3.58 9.19 -24.85
CA GLY A 82 -3.18 8.85 -26.21
C GLY A 82 -3.14 10.14 -27.03
N ASP A 83 -2.03 10.32 -27.74
CA ASP A 83 -1.96 11.27 -28.86
C ASP A 83 -3.02 10.94 -29.91
#